data_AF-A0A5N4CPU0-F1
#
_entry.id   AF-A0A5N4CPU0-F1
#
_cell.length_a   1.000
_cell.length_b   1.000
_cell.length_c   1.000
_cell.angle_alpha   90.00
_cell.angle_beta   90.00
_cell.angle_gamma   90.00
#
_symmetry.space_group_name_H-M   'P 1'
#
loop_
_entity.id
_entity.type
_entity.pdbx_description
1 polymer ?
#
loop_
_entity_poly.entity_id
_entity_poly.type
_entity_poly.pdbx_seq_one_letter_code
_entity_poly.pdbx_strand_id
1 'polypeptide(L)'
;MGDPGQSPSAWSPHGNPPTLSTLTLLLLLCGHAHSQCKILRCNAEYVSSTLSLRGRFSRLHGRPPGFLHCASFGDPHVRSFHHHFHTCRVQGAWPLLDNDFLFVQATSSPVASGANATTTRKLTIIFKNMQECIDQKVYQAEVDNLPAAFEDGSINGGDRPGGSSLSIRTANPGSHVEIQAAYIGTTIIIRQTAKQLSFSIRVAEDVARAFSAEQDLQLCVGGCPPSQRLSRSERSRRGAITIDTARQLCKEGLPVEDVYFHSCVFDVLISGDPNFTVAAQAALEDARAFLPDLEKLHLFPSDAGVPLFSATLLAPLLSGLFVLWLCTQ
;
A
#
# COMPACT_ATOMS: atom_id res chain seq x y z
N MET A 1 42.41 7.29 -88.11
CA MET A 1 42.14 6.00 -87.44
C MET A 1 41.33 6.30 -86.20
N GLY A 2 40.06 5.87 -86.18
CA GLY A 2 39.24 5.88 -84.98
C GLY A 2 39.44 4.59 -84.20
N ASP A 3 39.43 4.70 -82.88
CA ASP A 3 39.31 3.57 -81.96
C ASP A 3 38.06 3.84 -81.11
N PRO A 4 37.02 2.99 -81.16
CA PRO A 4 35.77 3.25 -80.49
C PRO A 4 35.70 2.54 -79.13
N GLY A 5 35.16 3.25 -78.14
CA GLY A 5 34.28 2.63 -77.14
C GLY A 5 34.93 2.22 -75.83
N GLN A 6 34.81 3.10 -74.83
CA GLN A 6 34.46 2.65 -73.47
C GLN A 6 33.57 3.69 -72.81
N SER A 7 32.27 3.36 -72.78
CA SER A 7 31.24 4.10 -72.05
C SER A 7 31.44 3.96 -70.53
N PRO A 8 31.01 4.94 -69.73
CA PRO A 8 31.03 4.84 -68.27
C PRO A 8 30.05 3.75 -67.82
N SER A 9 30.53 2.83 -66.97
CA SER A 9 29.71 1.83 -66.31
C SER A 9 28.66 2.49 -65.42
N ALA A 10 27.40 2.32 -65.80
CA ALA A 10 26.26 2.69 -64.97
C ALA A 10 26.30 1.85 -63.67
N TRP A 11 26.32 2.52 -62.52
CA TRP A 11 26.00 1.87 -61.25
C TRP A 11 24.54 1.43 -61.27
N SER A 12 24.31 0.14 -61.46
CA SER A 12 23.01 -0.49 -61.23
C SER A 12 22.68 -0.46 -59.74
N PRO A 13 21.53 0.07 -59.31
CA PRO A 13 21.01 -0.18 -57.97
C PRO A 13 20.43 -1.59 -57.96
N HIS A 14 21.28 -2.62 -57.82
CA HIS A 14 20.82 -3.99 -57.61
C HIS A 14 20.37 -4.18 -56.16
N GLY A 15 19.20 -3.65 -55.84
CA GLY A 15 18.35 -4.15 -54.77
C GLY A 15 17.05 -4.64 -55.40
N ASN A 16 16.88 -5.95 -55.57
CA ASN A 16 15.58 -6.50 -55.94
C ASN A 16 14.55 -6.04 -54.89
N PRO A 17 13.37 -5.53 -55.30
CA PRO A 17 12.34 -5.16 -54.34
C PRO A 17 12.00 -6.37 -53.46
N PRO A 18 11.75 -6.19 -52.15
CA PRO A 18 11.41 -7.29 -51.28
C PRO A 18 10.22 -8.05 -51.89
N THR A 19 10.36 -9.36 -52.04
CA THR A 19 9.26 -10.20 -52.47
C THR A 19 8.11 -10.06 -51.48
N LEU A 20 6.86 -10.27 -51.91
CA LEU A 20 5.69 -10.17 -51.03
C LEU A 20 5.88 -10.99 -49.72
N SER A 21 6.59 -12.12 -49.82
CA SER A 21 6.99 -12.97 -48.70
C SER A 21 7.95 -12.28 -47.71
N THR A 22 9.01 -11.62 -48.20
CA THR A 22 9.95 -10.91 -47.30
C THR A 22 9.30 -9.69 -46.66
N LEU A 23 8.45 -8.95 -47.39
CA LEU A 23 7.69 -7.83 -46.82
C LEU A 23 6.73 -8.30 -45.72
N THR A 24 6.02 -9.41 -45.94
CA THR A 24 5.10 -10.00 -44.94
C THR A 24 5.86 -10.47 -43.70
N LEU A 25 7.01 -11.12 -43.88
CA LEU A 25 7.87 -11.55 -42.76
C LEU A 25 8.41 -10.36 -41.96
N LEU A 26 8.85 -9.29 -42.63
CA LEU A 26 9.31 -8.05 -41.99
C LEU A 26 8.19 -7.37 -41.18
N LEU A 27 6.97 -7.31 -41.72
CA LEU A 27 5.81 -6.75 -41.01
C LEU A 27 5.44 -7.59 -39.78
N LEU A 28 5.49 -8.92 -39.89
CA LEU A 28 5.26 -9.82 -38.77
C LEU A 28 6.33 -9.64 -37.68
N LEU A 29 7.62 -9.58 -38.07
CA LEU A 29 8.73 -9.36 -37.13
C LEU A 29 8.65 -7.99 -36.46
N CYS A 30 8.29 -6.94 -37.20
CA CYS A 30 8.10 -5.59 -36.67
C CYS A 30 6.92 -5.54 -35.69
N GLY A 31 5.81 -6.22 -36.02
CA GLY A 31 4.65 -6.38 -35.13
C GLY A 31 5.01 -7.11 -33.83
N HIS A 32 5.78 -8.19 -33.91
CA HIS A 32 6.27 -8.91 -32.73
C HIS A 32 7.20 -8.05 -31.88
N ALA A 33 8.17 -7.36 -32.49
CA ALA A 33 9.10 -6.48 -31.78
C ALA A 33 8.36 -5.32 -31.07
N HIS A 34 7.36 -4.74 -31.72
CA HIS A 34 6.55 -3.67 -31.14
C HIS A 34 5.71 -4.13 -29.95
N SER A 35 5.09 -5.32 -30.03
CA SER A 35 4.35 -5.91 -28.90
C SER A 35 5.28 -6.27 -27.73
N GLN A 36 6.47 -6.80 -28.02
CA GLN A 36 7.49 -7.07 -27.00
C GLN A 36 8.01 -5.80 -26.33
N CYS A 37 8.11 -4.68 -27.07
CA CYS A 37 8.47 -3.38 -26.47
C CYS A 37 7.39 -2.87 -25.51
N LYS A 38 6.10 -3.03 -25.85
CA LYS A 38 4.96 -2.67 -24.98
C LYS A 38 4.92 -3.51 -23.71
N ILE A 39 5.00 -4.84 -23.90
CA ILE A 39 5.68 -5.81 -23.02
C ILE A 39 6.47 -5.24 -21.83
N LEU A 40 7.67 -4.81 -22.22
CA LEU A 40 8.74 -4.33 -21.37
C LEU A 40 8.43 -2.98 -20.69
N ARG A 41 7.32 -2.31 -20.99
CA ARG A 41 6.87 -1.10 -20.28
C ARG A 41 5.93 -1.40 -19.12
N CYS A 42 5.38 -2.61 -19.07
CA CYS A 42 4.41 -3.02 -18.05
C CYS A 42 5.10 -3.70 -16.87
N ASN A 43 6.09 -3.01 -16.29
CA ASN A 43 6.77 -3.41 -15.05
C ASN A 43 7.12 -2.20 -14.17
N ALA A 44 7.30 -2.47 -12.89
CA ALA A 44 7.57 -1.47 -11.86
C ALA A 44 8.83 -0.64 -12.10
N GLU A 45 9.89 -1.24 -12.68
CA GLU A 45 11.16 -0.55 -12.93
C GLU A 45 10.99 0.52 -14.01
N TYR A 46 10.24 0.21 -15.07
CA TYR A 46 9.89 1.17 -16.11
C TYR A 46 9.03 2.31 -15.56
N VAL A 47 8.01 1.99 -14.75
CA VAL A 47 7.14 3.00 -14.13
C VAL A 47 7.94 3.93 -13.20
N SER A 48 8.75 3.38 -12.30
CA SER A 48 9.61 4.17 -11.40
C SER A 48 10.57 5.08 -12.17
N SER A 49 11.18 4.56 -13.25
CA SER A 49 12.10 5.33 -14.10
C SER A 49 11.40 6.48 -14.82
N THR A 50 10.18 6.26 -15.31
CA THR A 50 9.40 7.30 -16.02
C THR A 50 8.79 8.34 -15.08
N LEU A 51 8.38 7.96 -13.87
CA LEU A 51 7.97 8.89 -12.82
C LEU A 51 9.13 9.81 -12.40
N SER A 52 10.33 9.25 -12.24
CA SER A 52 11.55 9.99 -11.93
C SER A 52 11.97 10.96 -13.03
N LEU A 53 11.61 10.70 -14.29
CA LEU A 53 11.84 11.63 -15.40
C LEU A 53 10.85 12.81 -15.37
N ARG A 54 9.61 12.60 -14.89
CA ARG A 54 8.62 13.68 -14.70
C ARG A 54 8.93 14.54 -13.47
N GLY A 55 9.47 13.95 -12.40
CA GLY A 55 9.91 14.67 -11.21
C GLY A 55 11.44 14.76 -11.13
N ARG A 56 12.03 15.84 -11.68
CA ARG A 56 13.47 16.23 -11.63
C ARG A 56 14.46 15.11 -11.24
N PHE A 57 15.20 14.62 -12.25
CA PHE A 57 16.44 13.83 -12.20
C PHE A 57 17.07 13.66 -10.80
N SER A 58 16.77 12.56 -10.12
CA SER A 58 17.55 12.11 -8.93
C SER A 58 17.78 10.60 -8.86
N ARG A 59 17.32 9.81 -9.85
CA ARG A 59 17.61 8.37 -9.91
C ARG A 59 17.95 7.91 -11.33
N LEU A 60 18.99 8.51 -11.92
CA LEU A 60 19.70 7.83 -13.01
C LEU A 60 20.63 6.81 -12.36
N HIS A 61 20.16 5.59 -12.09
CA HIS A 61 20.93 4.35 -11.97
C HIS A 61 19.94 3.23 -11.68
N GLY A 62 20.05 2.10 -12.40
CA GLY A 62 19.13 0.95 -12.36
C GLY A 62 19.08 0.20 -11.02
N ARG A 63 18.70 0.91 -9.95
CA ARG A 63 18.41 0.35 -8.64
C ARG A 63 16.94 -0.09 -8.64
N PRO A 64 16.62 -1.32 -8.21
CA PRO A 64 15.24 -1.76 -8.09
C PRO A 64 14.46 -0.81 -7.15
N PRO A 65 13.16 -0.59 -7.40
CA PRO A 65 12.36 0.31 -6.59
C PRO A 65 12.34 -0.16 -5.13
N GLY A 66 12.38 0.80 -4.20
CA GLY A 66 12.01 0.51 -2.81
C GLY A 66 10.56 0.06 -2.73
N PHE A 67 10.19 -0.63 -1.65
CA PHE A 67 8.81 -1.04 -1.39
C PHE A 67 8.35 -0.52 -0.04
N LEU A 68 7.08 -0.14 0.03
CA LEU A 68 6.42 0.27 1.25
C LEU A 68 5.27 -0.68 1.54
N HIS A 69 4.92 -0.80 2.83
CA HIS A 69 3.82 -1.62 3.29
C HIS A 69 2.83 -0.81 4.12
N CYS A 70 1.55 -0.96 3.80
CA CYS A 70 0.42 -0.45 4.59
C CYS A 70 -0.56 -1.58 4.88
N ALA A 71 -1.26 -1.52 6.00
CA ALA A 71 -2.32 -2.45 6.34
C ALA A 71 -3.46 -1.78 7.11
N SER A 72 -4.66 -2.35 7.01
CA SER A 72 -5.86 -2.04 7.79
C SER A 72 -6.56 -3.33 8.17
N PHE A 73 -6.72 -3.61 9.46
CA PHE A 73 -7.32 -4.85 9.98
C PHE A 73 -7.99 -4.60 11.34
N GLY A 74 -8.86 -5.50 11.80
CA GLY A 74 -9.51 -5.31 13.10
C GLY A 74 -10.42 -4.09 13.15
N ASP A 75 -10.53 -3.47 14.33
CA ASP A 75 -11.11 -2.14 14.49
C ASP A 75 -10.16 -1.04 14.05
N PRO A 76 -10.35 -0.49 12.83
CA PRO A 76 -9.32 -0.53 11.82
C PRO A 76 -8.01 0.00 12.36
N HIS A 77 -7.14 -0.96 12.63
CA HIS A 77 -5.76 -0.76 13.00
C HIS A 77 -4.98 -0.48 11.72
N VAL A 78 -4.61 0.78 11.54
CA VAL A 78 -3.94 1.26 10.34
C VAL A 78 -2.44 1.33 10.61
N ARG A 79 -1.68 0.49 9.88
CA ARG A 79 -0.24 0.66 9.69
C ARG A 79 -0.02 1.46 8.40
N SER A 80 0.52 2.66 8.52
CA SER A 80 0.88 3.51 7.37
C SER A 80 2.21 3.08 6.74
N PHE A 81 2.48 3.60 5.53
CA PHE A 81 3.76 3.44 4.84
C PHE A 81 4.96 3.98 5.63
N HIS A 82 4.71 4.93 6.55
CA HIS A 82 5.72 5.51 7.44
C HIS A 82 5.85 4.77 8.76
N HIS A 83 5.24 3.58 8.88
CA HIS A 83 5.24 2.75 10.09
C HIS A 83 4.50 3.38 11.28
N HIS A 84 3.75 4.47 11.10
CA HIS A 84 2.80 4.92 12.12
C HIS A 84 1.68 3.90 12.25
N PHE A 85 1.27 3.64 13.49
CA PHE A 85 0.22 2.70 13.83
C PHE A 85 -0.89 3.39 14.61
N HIS A 86 -2.13 3.30 14.13
CA HIS A 86 -3.28 3.95 14.74
C HIS A 86 -4.45 2.98 14.86
N THR A 87 -5.16 3.01 15.98
CA THR A 87 -6.50 2.41 16.11
C THR A 87 -7.54 3.49 15.78
N CYS A 88 -8.44 3.20 14.87
CA CYS A 88 -9.24 4.24 14.23
C CYS A 88 -10.73 3.92 14.24
N ARG A 89 -11.56 4.95 14.46
CA ARG A 89 -13.01 4.84 14.24
C ARG A 89 -13.34 4.76 12.76
N VAL A 90 -12.93 5.77 11.98
CA VAL A 90 -13.11 5.87 10.50
C VAL A 90 -14.41 5.21 9.98
N GLN A 91 -15.54 5.56 10.59
CA GLN A 91 -16.85 5.05 10.20
C GLN A 91 -17.24 5.59 8.82
N GLY A 92 -17.90 4.75 8.01
CA GLY A 92 -18.27 5.07 6.64
C GLY A 92 -17.14 4.79 5.66
N ALA A 93 -17.17 5.45 4.50
CA ALA A 93 -16.20 5.26 3.44
C ALA A 93 -14.97 6.16 3.62
N TRP A 94 -13.78 5.56 3.67
CA TRP A 94 -12.51 6.27 3.79
C TRP A 94 -11.48 5.78 2.77
N PRO A 95 -10.71 6.68 2.14
CA PRO A 95 -9.63 6.32 1.23
C PRO A 95 -8.44 5.75 2.03
N LEU A 96 -8.10 4.48 1.77
CA LEU A 96 -6.83 3.91 2.21
C LEU A 96 -5.68 4.45 1.37
N LEU A 97 -5.86 4.53 0.05
CA LEU A 97 -4.89 5.01 -0.92
C LEU A 97 -5.63 5.67 -2.08
N ASP A 98 -5.17 6.83 -2.53
CA ASP A 98 -5.63 7.50 -3.74
C ASP A 98 -4.44 8.20 -4.41
N ASN A 99 -3.93 7.60 -5.48
CA ASN A 99 -2.78 8.08 -6.23
C ASN A 99 -3.02 7.93 -7.74
N ASP A 100 -2.06 8.30 -8.59
CA ASP A 100 -2.20 8.28 -10.05
C ASP A 100 -2.55 6.90 -10.64
N PHE A 101 -2.30 5.81 -9.90
CA PHE A 101 -2.42 4.43 -10.38
C PHE A 101 -3.55 3.63 -9.70
N LEU A 102 -3.85 3.94 -8.44
CA LEU A 102 -4.70 3.13 -7.57
C LEU A 102 -5.63 4.03 -6.74
N PHE A 103 -6.87 3.59 -6.60
CA PHE A 103 -7.78 4.07 -5.58
C PHE A 103 -8.25 2.89 -4.74
N VAL A 104 -8.13 2.99 -3.42
CA VAL A 104 -8.53 1.98 -2.45
C VAL A 104 -9.42 2.65 -1.41
N GLN A 105 -10.64 2.19 -1.29
CA GLN A 105 -11.61 2.67 -0.31
C GLN A 105 -12.05 1.54 0.61
N ALA A 106 -11.99 1.79 1.91
CA ALA A 106 -12.56 0.92 2.93
C ALA A 106 -13.86 1.53 3.44
N THR A 107 -14.91 0.72 3.60
CA THR A 107 -16.14 1.12 4.28
C THR A 107 -16.27 0.36 5.59
N SER A 108 -16.33 1.10 6.69
CA SER A 108 -16.42 0.53 8.04
C SER A 108 -17.74 0.86 8.72
N SER A 109 -18.26 -0.08 9.51
CA SER A 109 -19.48 0.10 10.31
C SER A 109 -19.23 -0.31 11.77
N PRO A 110 -19.94 0.28 12.75
CA PRO A 110 -19.78 -0.08 14.16
C PRO A 110 -19.90 -1.58 14.43
N VAL A 111 -19.09 -2.12 15.35
CA VAL A 111 -19.16 -3.53 15.77
C VAL A 111 -20.48 -3.86 16.48
N ALA A 112 -21.04 -2.87 17.17
CA ALA A 112 -22.33 -2.92 17.83
C ALA A 112 -22.97 -1.52 17.84
N SER A 113 -24.28 -1.47 18.12
CA SER A 113 -25.00 -0.19 18.21
C SER A 113 -24.38 0.71 19.29
N GLY A 114 -24.04 1.96 18.92
CA GLY A 114 -23.41 2.93 19.83
C GLY A 114 -21.93 2.65 20.18
N ALA A 115 -21.30 1.67 19.55
CA ALA A 115 -19.87 1.42 19.69
C ALA A 115 -19.06 2.43 18.86
N ASN A 116 -17.95 2.91 19.43
CA ASN A 116 -16.97 3.72 18.68
C ASN A 116 -16.07 2.84 17.82
N ALA A 117 -15.90 1.58 18.22
CA ALA A 117 -15.20 0.58 17.43
C ALA A 117 -16.02 0.18 16.21
N THR A 118 -15.36 0.09 15.07
CA THR A 118 -15.92 -0.31 13.78
C THR A 118 -15.19 -1.52 13.24
N THR A 119 -15.68 -2.11 12.15
CA THR A 119 -14.91 -3.08 11.37
C THR A 119 -15.10 -2.83 9.89
N THR A 120 -14.07 -3.11 9.10
CA THR A 120 -14.14 -2.97 7.64
C THR A 120 -15.10 -4.02 7.08
N ARG A 121 -16.16 -3.55 6.41
CA ARG A 121 -17.19 -4.42 5.82
C ARG A 121 -17.13 -4.52 4.31
N LYS A 122 -16.55 -3.50 3.66
CA LYS A 122 -16.41 -3.45 2.21
C LYS A 122 -15.08 -2.85 1.83
N LEU A 123 -14.45 -3.41 0.80
CA LEU A 123 -13.28 -2.86 0.14
C LEU A 123 -13.61 -2.66 -1.34
N THR A 124 -13.26 -1.49 -1.86
CA THR A 124 -13.34 -1.17 -3.28
C THR A 124 -11.95 -0.74 -3.74
N ILE A 125 -11.42 -1.42 -4.74
CA ILE A 125 -10.09 -1.16 -5.32
C ILE A 125 -10.27 -0.88 -6.80
N ILE A 126 -9.79 0.26 -7.25
CA ILE A 126 -9.79 0.66 -8.66
C ILE A 126 -8.34 0.71 -9.13
N PHE A 127 -7.99 -0.18 -10.05
CA PHE A 127 -6.77 -0.12 -10.83
C PHE A 127 -7.02 0.81 -12.01
N LYS A 128 -6.43 2.02 -11.97
CA LYS A 128 -6.64 3.05 -12.98
C LYS A 128 -6.04 2.60 -14.32
N ASN A 129 -6.69 2.95 -15.43
CA ASN A 129 -6.24 2.55 -16.77
C ASN A 129 -4.80 3.03 -17.03
N MET A 130 -3.96 2.11 -17.53
CA MET A 130 -2.60 2.43 -17.96
C MET A 130 -2.45 2.00 -19.41
N GLN A 131 -2.21 2.99 -20.29
CA GLN A 131 -2.06 2.76 -21.73
C GLN A 131 -1.02 1.66 -21.99
N GLU A 132 -1.32 0.76 -22.94
CA GLU A 132 -0.49 -0.39 -23.32
C GLU A 132 -0.41 -1.54 -22.29
N CYS A 133 -0.75 -1.30 -21.02
CA CYS A 133 -0.67 -2.32 -19.96
C CYS A 133 -2.02 -2.91 -19.61
N ILE A 134 -2.93 -2.14 -19.00
CA ILE A 134 -4.22 -2.67 -18.52
C ILE A 134 -5.36 -1.72 -18.85
N ASP A 135 -6.55 -2.27 -19.02
CA ASP A 135 -7.81 -1.51 -18.91
C ASP A 135 -8.09 -1.20 -17.43
N GLN A 136 -8.96 -0.22 -17.15
CA GLN A 136 -9.37 0.03 -15.77
C GLN A 136 -10.08 -1.20 -15.22
N LYS A 137 -9.72 -1.63 -14.01
CA LYS A 137 -10.34 -2.76 -13.32
C LYS A 137 -10.83 -2.35 -11.95
N VAL A 138 -12.03 -2.82 -11.60
CA VAL A 138 -12.65 -2.61 -10.29
C VAL A 138 -12.73 -3.95 -9.58
N TYR A 139 -12.20 -4.01 -8.38
CA TYR A 139 -12.37 -5.13 -7.47
C TYR A 139 -13.20 -4.67 -6.27
N GLN A 140 -14.23 -5.43 -5.92
CA GLN A 140 -15.05 -5.17 -4.76
C GLN A 140 -15.18 -6.44 -3.93
N ALA A 141 -14.97 -6.30 -2.62
CA ALA A 141 -15.21 -7.36 -1.65
C ALA A 141 -16.10 -6.83 -0.53
N GLU A 142 -16.99 -7.69 -0.06
CA GLU A 142 -17.85 -7.44 1.09
C GLU A 142 -17.73 -8.61 2.06
N VAL A 143 -18.09 -8.40 3.31
CA VAL A 143 -18.18 -9.53 4.27
C VAL A 143 -19.15 -10.57 3.72
N ASP A 144 -18.71 -11.82 3.74
CA ASP A 144 -19.36 -13.02 3.19
C ASP A 144 -19.36 -13.09 1.64
N ASN A 145 -18.70 -12.15 0.97
CA ASN A 145 -18.49 -12.14 -0.47
C ASN A 145 -17.09 -11.65 -0.85
N LEU A 146 -16.14 -12.59 -0.93
CA LEU A 146 -14.76 -12.34 -1.33
C LEU A 146 -14.45 -13.01 -2.68
N PRO A 147 -14.73 -12.35 -3.82
CA PRO A 147 -14.64 -12.96 -5.14
C PRO A 147 -13.19 -13.12 -5.61
N ALA A 148 -12.90 -14.18 -6.37
CA ALA A 148 -11.60 -14.36 -7.03
C ALA A 148 -11.57 -13.76 -8.45
N ALA A 149 -12.29 -12.65 -8.67
CA ALA A 149 -12.43 -11.97 -9.95
C ALA A 149 -12.72 -10.47 -9.73
N PHE A 150 -12.49 -9.67 -10.77
CA PHE A 150 -12.94 -8.29 -10.86
C PHE A 150 -14.46 -8.22 -11.04
N GLU A 151 -15.04 -7.03 -10.90
CA GLU A 151 -16.48 -6.81 -11.02
C GLU A 151 -17.05 -7.22 -12.40
N ASP A 152 -16.24 -7.11 -13.45
CA ASP A 152 -16.56 -7.56 -14.80
C ASP A 152 -16.40 -9.08 -15.02
N GLY A 153 -16.07 -9.84 -13.97
CA GLY A 153 -15.84 -11.29 -14.00
C GLY A 153 -14.46 -11.71 -14.53
N SER A 154 -13.62 -10.76 -14.95
CA SER A 154 -12.26 -11.08 -15.41
C SER A 154 -11.31 -11.36 -14.24
N ILE A 155 -10.20 -12.06 -14.51
CA ILE A 155 -9.15 -12.37 -13.52
C ILE A 155 -7.82 -11.67 -13.85
N ASN A 156 -7.81 -10.81 -14.87
CA ASN A 156 -6.61 -10.11 -15.36
C ASN A 156 -6.92 -8.66 -15.79
N GLY A 157 -5.89 -7.95 -16.25
CA GLY A 157 -5.98 -6.55 -16.69
C GLY A 157 -6.61 -6.30 -18.07
N GLY A 158 -7.25 -7.29 -18.71
CA GLY A 158 -7.84 -7.19 -20.04
C GLY A 158 -6.99 -7.82 -21.16
N ASP A 159 -7.37 -7.57 -22.41
CA ASP A 159 -6.81 -8.25 -23.61
C ASP A 159 -5.57 -7.57 -24.18
N ARG A 160 -5.12 -6.47 -23.57
CA ARG A 160 -3.90 -5.76 -23.98
C ARG A 160 -2.67 -6.67 -23.82
N PRO A 161 -1.57 -6.43 -24.57
CA PRO A 161 -0.34 -7.22 -24.40
C PRO A 161 0.17 -7.28 -22.96
N GLY A 162 0.03 -6.19 -22.19
CA GLY A 162 0.38 -6.16 -20.78
C GLY A 162 -0.72 -6.64 -19.81
N GLY A 163 -1.87 -7.13 -20.28
CA GLY A 163 -3.02 -7.45 -19.44
C GLY A 163 -2.73 -8.50 -18.36
N SER A 164 -1.82 -9.42 -18.63
CA SER A 164 -1.35 -10.45 -17.68
C SER A 164 -0.51 -9.89 -16.53
N SER A 165 -0.07 -8.63 -16.61
CA SER A 165 0.66 -7.95 -15.53
C SER A 165 -0.23 -7.57 -14.34
N LEU A 166 -1.55 -7.65 -14.48
CA LEU A 166 -2.51 -7.60 -13.39
C LEU A 166 -3.20 -8.96 -13.31
N SER A 167 -3.22 -9.59 -12.14
CA SER A 167 -3.90 -10.87 -11.93
C SER A 167 -4.47 -11.01 -10.53
N ILE A 168 -5.56 -11.78 -10.42
CA ILE A 168 -6.16 -12.18 -9.14
C ILE A 168 -5.88 -13.65 -8.89
N ARG A 169 -5.51 -13.99 -7.65
CA ARG A 169 -5.27 -15.35 -7.17
C ARG A 169 -5.94 -15.55 -5.82
N THR A 170 -6.26 -16.79 -5.47
CA THR A 170 -6.76 -17.15 -4.14
C THR A 170 -6.11 -18.45 -3.69
N ALA A 171 -5.59 -18.47 -2.45
CA ALA A 171 -5.13 -19.69 -1.80
C ALA A 171 -6.31 -20.42 -1.12
N ASN A 172 -7.24 -19.65 -0.53
CA ASN A 172 -8.40 -20.15 0.19
C ASN A 172 -9.65 -19.39 -0.30
N PRO A 173 -10.46 -19.99 -1.20
CA PRO A 173 -11.65 -19.35 -1.73
C PRO A 173 -12.59 -18.86 -0.63
N GLY A 174 -13.12 -17.63 -0.77
CA GLY A 174 -14.04 -17.02 0.18
C GLY A 174 -13.39 -16.43 1.45
N SER A 175 -12.11 -16.69 1.73
CA SER A 175 -11.42 -16.14 2.90
C SER A 175 -10.10 -15.41 2.60
N HIS A 176 -9.53 -15.61 1.41
CA HIS A 176 -8.29 -14.96 1.00
C HIS A 176 -8.30 -14.62 -0.50
N VAL A 177 -7.87 -13.40 -0.84
CA VAL A 177 -7.58 -12.99 -2.22
C VAL A 177 -6.25 -12.25 -2.25
N GLU A 178 -5.43 -12.56 -3.24
CA GLU A 178 -4.21 -11.83 -3.59
C GLU A 178 -4.36 -11.23 -4.98
N ILE A 179 -4.13 -9.93 -5.10
CA ILE A 179 -4.15 -9.21 -6.36
C ILE A 179 -2.73 -8.72 -6.65
N GLN A 180 -2.16 -9.21 -7.74
CA GLN A 180 -0.81 -8.88 -8.17
C GLN A 180 -0.88 -7.92 -9.36
N ALA A 181 -0.46 -6.67 -9.15
CA ALA A 181 -0.32 -5.63 -10.17
C ALA A 181 1.18 -5.39 -10.44
N ALA A 182 1.81 -6.34 -11.14
CA ALA A 182 3.24 -6.34 -11.44
C ALA A 182 3.68 -5.10 -12.25
N TYR A 183 2.80 -4.55 -13.09
CA TYR A 183 3.10 -3.37 -13.91
C TYR A 183 3.43 -2.11 -13.10
N ILE A 184 2.93 -2.02 -11.86
CA ILE A 184 3.21 -0.93 -10.91
C ILE A 184 3.87 -1.44 -9.61
N GLY A 185 4.40 -2.67 -9.62
CA GLY A 185 5.07 -3.25 -8.46
C GLY A 185 4.20 -3.27 -7.21
N THR A 186 2.94 -3.67 -7.35
CA THR A 186 1.99 -3.70 -6.24
C THR A 186 1.43 -5.10 -6.03
N THR A 187 1.33 -5.52 -4.77
CA THR A 187 0.62 -6.73 -4.34
C THR A 187 -0.33 -6.35 -3.22
N ILE A 188 -1.60 -6.75 -3.34
CA ILE A 188 -2.63 -6.54 -2.32
C ILE A 188 -3.12 -7.89 -1.83
N ILE A 189 -3.19 -8.07 -0.51
CA ILE A 189 -3.83 -9.21 0.14
C ILE A 189 -5.08 -8.71 0.86
N ILE A 190 -6.18 -9.44 0.66
CA ILE A 190 -7.46 -9.22 1.32
C ILE A 190 -7.86 -10.52 2.00
N ARG A 191 -8.19 -10.45 3.29
CA ARG A 191 -8.65 -11.61 4.04
C ARG A 191 -9.99 -11.31 4.69
N GLN A 192 -10.82 -12.34 4.80
CA GLN A 192 -11.99 -12.31 5.65
C GLN A 192 -11.74 -13.16 6.89
N THR A 193 -11.84 -12.55 8.07
CA THR A 193 -11.75 -13.21 9.37
C THR A 193 -12.80 -12.61 10.29
N ALA A 194 -13.42 -13.40 11.19
CA ALA A 194 -14.36 -12.89 12.20
C ALA A 194 -15.42 -11.87 11.69
N LYS A 195 -15.99 -12.09 10.48
CA LYS A 195 -16.97 -11.21 9.82
C LYS A 195 -16.48 -9.77 9.57
N GLN A 196 -15.18 -9.62 9.30
CA GLN A 196 -14.56 -8.38 8.86
C GLN A 196 -13.54 -8.65 7.75
N LEU A 197 -13.22 -7.60 6.99
CA LEU A 197 -12.18 -7.63 5.98
C LEU A 197 -10.88 -7.01 6.51
N SER A 198 -9.75 -7.63 6.23
CA SER A 198 -8.43 -7.01 6.35
C SER A 198 -7.86 -6.69 4.98
N PHE A 199 -7.05 -5.64 4.92
CA PHE A 199 -6.35 -5.17 3.74
C PHE A 199 -4.86 -5.03 4.06
N SER A 200 -4.01 -5.58 3.22
CA SER A 200 -2.55 -5.46 3.29
C SER A 200 -2.04 -5.13 1.89
N ILE A 201 -1.16 -4.13 1.75
CA ILE A 201 -0.57 -3.76 0.46
C ILE A 201 0.94 -3.66 0.57
N ARG A 202 1.65 -4.22 -0.42
CA ARG A 202 3.04 -3.89 -0.76
C ARG A 202 3.02 -3.09 -2.04
N VAL A 203 3.67 -1.93 -2.05
CA VAL A 203 3.64 -1.02 -3.21
C VAL A 203 5.03 -0.45 -3.46
N ALA A 204 5.39 -0.26 -4.73
CA ALA A 204 6.61 0.43 -5.10
C ALA A 204 6.62 1.87 -4.55
N GLU A 205 7.73 2.29 -3.98
CA GLU A 205 7.91 3.56 -3.27
C GLU A 205 7.43 4.77 -4.09
N ASP A 206 7.78 4.77 -5.39
CA ASP A 206 7.48 5.89 -6.29
C ASP A 206 6.01 5.88 -6.73
N VAL A 207 5.37 4.70 -6.79
CA VAL A 207 3.93 4.56 -7.05
C VAL A 207 3.13 5.05 -5.83
N ALA A 208 3.57 4.69 -4.62
CA ALA A 208 2.92 5.11 -3.38
C ALA A 208 2.92 6.64 -3.19
N ARG A 209 3.91 7.34 -3.76
CA ARG A 209 4.07 8.80 -3.67
C ARG A 209 3.57 9.59 -4.87
N ALA A 210 3.08 8.93 -5.91
CA ALA A 210 2.58 9.58 -7.11
C ALA A 210 1.14 10.07 -6.91
N PHE A 211 0.94 11.05 -6.03
CA PHE A 211 -0.34 11.69 -5.77
C PHE A 211 -0.19 13.20 -5.67
N SER A 212 -1.29 13.90 -5.94
CA SER A 212 -1.38 15.37 -5.95
C SER A 212 -1.75 15.94 -4.57
N ALA A 213 -1.62 17.26 -4.38
CA ALA A 213 -1.91 17.90 -3.10
C ALA A 213 -3.41 17.83 -2.74
N GLU A 214 -4.27 17.67 -3.74
CA GLU A 214 -5.72 17.52 -3.62
C GLU A 214 -6.13 16.16 -3.02
N GLN A 215 -5.19 15.20 -2.94
CA GLN A 215 -5.38 13.85 -2.41
C GLN A 215 -4.79 13.70 -1.00
N ASP A 216 -4.94 14.73 -0.15
CA ASP A 216 -4.27 14.81 1.17
C ASP A 216 -4.81 13.82 2.22
N LEU A 217 -6.06 13.37 2.07
CA LEU A 217 -6.67 12.39 2.96
C LEU A 217 -6.47 10.97 2.44
N GLN A 218 -5.44 10.27 2.94
CA GLN A 218 -5.19 8.86 2.66
C GLN A 218 -4.63 8.14 3.89
N LEU A 219 -5.34 7.10 4.38
CA LEU A 219 -4.96 6.42 5.62
C LEU A 219 -3.59 5.72 5.54
N CYS A 220 -3.20 5.18 4.38
CA CYS A 220 -1.88 4.57 4.20
C CYS A 220 -0.73 5.58 4.21
N VAL A 221 -0.99 6.85 3.91
CA VAL A 221 0.05 7.89 3.88
C VAL A 221 0.14 8.60 5.23
N GLY A 222 -0.96 9.25 5.65
CA GLY A 222 -1.01 10.09 6.85
C GLY A 222 -1.50 9.38 8.12
N GLY A 223 -2.01 8.14 7.98
CA GLY A 223 -2.75 7.50 9.07
C GLY A 223 -4.09 8.18 9.32
N CYS A 224 -4.70 7.87 10.47
CA CYS A 224 -6.01 8.39 10.80
C CYS A 224 -5.92 9.85 11.31
N PRO A 225 -6.85 10.72 10.91
CA PRO A 225 -6.96 12.07 11.46
C PRO A 225 -7.10 12.02 12.99
N PRO A 226 -6.56 13.00 13.75
CA PRO A 226 -6.64 13.00 15.21
C PRO A 226 -8.04 12.82 15.78
N SER A 227 -9.07 13.39 15.14
CA SER A 227 -10.48 13.26 15.54
C SER A 227 -11.09 11.87 15.31
N GLN A 228 -10.38 10.99 14.59
CA GLN A 228 -10.78 9.61 14.32
C GLN A 228 -9.93 8.59 15.09
N ARG A 229 -8.92 9.02 15.85
CA ARG A 229 -8.07 8.11 16.64
C ARG A 229 -8.78 7.72 17.92
N LEU A 230 -8.89 6.42 18.17
CA LEU A 230 -9.46 5.90 19.40
C LEU A 230 -8.43 5.95 20.54
N SER A 231 -8.86 6.46 21.70
CA SER A 231 -8.00 6.63 22.86
C SER A 231 -7.86 5.34 23.67
N ARG A 232 -6.81 5.26 24.50
CA ARG A 232 -6.62 4.13 25.43
C ARG A 232 -7.73 4.00 26.48
N SER A 233 -8.49 5.08 26.74
CA SER A 233 -9.61 5.09 27.70
C SER A 233 -10.87 4.40 27.15
N GLU A 234 -11.09 4.45 25.83
CA GLU A 234 -12.22 3.76 25.18
C GLU A 234 -12.07 2.23 25.20
N ARG A 235 -10.86 1.73 25.52
CA ARG A 235 -10.54 0.30 25.73
C ARG A 235 -11.14 -0.30 27.01
N SER A 236 -11.74 0.52 27.90
CA SER A 236 -12.23 0.10 29.24
C SER A 236 -13.74 -0.15 29.32
N ARG A 237 -14.48 -0.19 28.20
CA ARG A 237 -15.89 -0.61 28.24
C ARG A 237 -15.94 -2.12 28.52
N ARG A 238 -16.75 -2.53 29.52
CA ARG A 238 -16.85 -3.93 29.99
C ARG A 238 -17.34 -4.84 28.85
N GLY A 239 -16.42 -5.57 28.23
CA GLY A 239 -16.73 -6.74 27.41
C GLY A 239 -17.03 -7.98 28.27
N ALA A 240 -17.53 -9.03 27.64
CA ALA A 240 -17.76 -10.33 28.29
C ALA A 240 -16.45 -11.05 28.67
N ILE A 241 -15.34 -10.72 27.98
CA ILE A 241 -14.01 -11.29 28.18
C ILE A 241 -13.18 -10.34 29.05
N THR A 242 -12.44 -10.88 30.03
CA THR A 242 -11.53 -10.10 30.87
C THR A 242 -10.23 -9.77 30.12
N ILE A 243 -9.53 -8.72 30.54
CA ILE A 243 -8.25 -8.33 29.94
C ILE A 243 -7.20 -9.44 30.02
N ASP A 244 -7.16 -10.21 31.11
CA ASP A 244 -6.19 -11.28 31.28
C ASP A 244 -6.49 -12.45 30.33
N THR A 245 -7.77 -12.80 30.17
CA THR A 245 -8.19 -13.82 29.18
C THR A 245 -7.89 -13.37 27.76
N ALA A 246 -8.18 -12.12 27.40
CA ALA A 246 -7.87 -11.59 26.07
C ALA A 246 -6.36 -11.59 25.78
N ARG A 247 -5.53 -11.19 26.76
CA ARG A 247 -4.08 -11.28 26.67
C ARG A 247 -3.60 -12.71 26.45
N GLN A 248 -4.14 -13.67 27.20
CA GLN A 248 -3.77 -15.07 27.08
C GLN A 248 -4.08 -15.62 25.67
N LEU A 249 -5.30 -15.38 25.18
CA LEU A 249 -5.72 -15.80 23.83
C LEU A 249 -4.82 -15.21 22.74
N CYS A 250 -4.53 -13.91 22.83
CA CYS A 250 -3.67 -13.25 21.85
C CYS A 250 -2.23 -13.76 21.88
N LYS A 251 -1.72 -14.15 23.06
CA LYS A 251 -0.33 -14.57 23.24
C LYS A 251 -0.01 -15.91 22.58
N GLU A 252 -1.01 -16.72 22.26
CA GLU A 252 -0.84 -18.03 21.58
C GLU A 252 -0.27 -17.88 20.16
N GLY A 253 -0.71 -16.87 19.40
CA GLY A 253 -0.20 -16.60 18.04
C GLY A 253 0.58 -15.29 17.90
N LEU A 254 0.52 -14.40 18.90
CA LEU A 254 1.26 -13.14 18.94
C LEU A 254 2.09 -13.08 20.24
N PRO A 255 3.22 -13.81 20.31
CA PRO A 255 4.01 -13.91 21.54
C PRO A 255 4.73 -12.61 21.91
N VAL A 256 4.95 -11.72 20.93
CA VAL A 256 5.61 -10.42 21.12
C VAL A 256 4.55 -9.37 21.47
N GLU A 257 4.70 -8.68 22.60
CA GLU A 257 3.76 -7.64 23.06
C GLU A 257 3.94 -6.29 22.34
N ASP A 258 3.81 -6.32 21.01
CA ASP A 258 3.90 -5.16 20.12
C ASP A 258 2.51 -4.61 19.74
N VAL A 259 2.45 -3.73 18.73
CA VAL A 259 1.19 -3.18 18.20
C VAL A 259 0.21 -4.25 17.70
N TYR A 260 0.66 -5.37 17.13
CA TYR A 260 -0.26 -6.43 16.66
C TYR A 260 -0.86 -7.17 17.83
N PHE A 261 -0.06 -7.51 18.85
CA PHE A 261 -0.57 -8.08 20.09
C PHE A 261 -1.56 -7.14 20.78
N HIS A 262 -1.24 -5.86 20.90
CA HIS A 262 -2.14 -4.89 21.54
C HIS A 262 -3.42 -4.65 20.74
N SER A 263 -3.36 -4.74 19.42
CA SER A 263 -4.53 -4.70 18.53
C SER A 263 -5.42 -5.91 18.74
N CYS A 264 -4.84 -7.11 18.78
CA CYS A 264 -5.56 -8.34 19.11
C CYS A 264 -6.29 -8.23 20.45
N VAL A 265 -5.58 -7.80 21.50
CA VAL A 265 -6.17 -7.70 22.85
C VAL A 265 -7.32 -6.69 22.84
N PHE A 266 -7.17 -5.57 22.14
CA PHE A 266 -8.23 -4.58 21.99
C PHE A 266 -9.45 -5.16 21.29
N ASP A 267 -9.27 -5.77 20.11
CA ASP A 267 -10.36 -6.32 19.32
C ASP A 267 -11.12 -7.43 20.06
N VAL A 268 -10.42 -8.36 20.71
CA VAL A 268 -11.03 -9.44 21.50
C VAL A 268 -11.83 -8.88 22.68
N LEU A 269 -11.31 -7.86 23.37
CA LEU A 269 -12.01 -7.20 24.48
C LEU A 269 -13.30 -6.51 24.03
N ILE A 270 -13.24 -5.79 22.92
CA ILE A 270 -14.34 -4.98 22.44
C ILE A 270 -15.41 -5.82 21.74
N SER A 271 -15.01 -6.80 20.94
CA SER A 271 -15.93 -7.70 20.25
C SER A 271 -16.50 -8.79 21.16
N GLY A 272 -15.73 -9.23 22.16
CA GLY A 272 -16.03 -10.44 22.92
C GLY A 272 -15.87 -11.73 22.11
N ASP A 273 -15.25 -11.69 20.92
CA ASP A 273 -15.08 -12.82 20.02
C ASP A 273 -13.59 -13.21 19.88
N PRO A 274 -13.18 -14.40 20.37
CA PRO A 274 -11.82 -14.91 20.22
C PRO A 274 -11.32 -15.02 18.77
N ASN A 275 -12.22 -15.09 17.78
CA ASN A 275 -11.83 -15.19 16.37
C ASN A 275 -11.10 -13.94 15.86
N PHE A 276 -11.20 -12.80 16.56
CA PHE A 276 -10.43 -11.60 16.25
C PHE A 276 -8.92 -11.78 16.45
N THR A 277 -8.48 -12.81 17.19
CA THR A 277 -7.06 -13.17 17.29
C THR A 277 -6.43 -13.44 15.92
N VAL A 278 -7.18 -14.09 15.02
CA VAL A 278 -6.72 -14.48 13.69
C VAL A 278 -6.46 -13.27 12.80
N ALA A 279 -7.23 -12.18 12.95
CA ALA A 279 -7.06 -10.98 12.14
C ALA A 279 -5.70 -10.32 12.38
N ALA A 280 -5.32 -10.16 13.65
CA ALA A 280 -4.04 -9.57 14.02
C ALA A 280 -2.84 -10.48 13.70
N GLN A 281 -3.00 -11.80 13.86
CA GLN A 281 -1.98 -12.78 13.43
C GLN A 281 -1.74 -12.71 11.92
N ALA A 282 -2.82 -12.74 11.13
CA ALA A 282 -2.72 -12.65 9.68
C ALA A 282 -2.10 -11.32 9.22
N ALA A 283 -2.42 -10.20 9.88
CA ALA A 283 -1.81 -8.91 9.59
C ALA A 283 -0.29 -8.89 9.88
N LEU A 284 0.17 -9.57 10.94
CA LEU A 284 1.60 -9.72 11.22
C LEU A 284 2.31 -10.56 10.14
N GLU A 285 1.67 -11.65 9.69
CA GLU A 285 2.22 -12.49 8.61
C GLU A 285 2.30 -11.73 7.28
N ASP A 286 1.24 -11.00 6.91
CA ASP A 286 1.24 -10.16 5.71
C ASP A 286 2.35 -9.08 5.81
N ALA A 287 2.51 -8.45 6.98
CA ALA A 287 3.59 -7.48 7.21
C ALA A 287 4.98 -8.11 7.10
N ARG A 288 5.17 -9.33 7.60
CA ARG A 288 6.44 -10.07 7.45
C ARG A 288 6.74 -10.37 5.99
N ALA A 289 5.73 -10.67 5.18
CA ALA A 289 5.89 -10.92 3.74
C ALA A 289 6.14 -9.63 2.94
N PHE A 290 5.60 -8.50 3.38
CA PHE A 290 5.58 -7.25 2.60
C PHE A 290 6.61 -6.21 3.01
N LEU A 291 7.12 -6.24 4.24
CA LEU A 291 8.13 -5.29 4.69
C LEU A 291 9.51 -5.64 4.10
N PRO A 292 10.22 -4.65 3.51
CA PRO A 292 11.60 -4.87 3.06
C PRO A 292 12.59 -4.96 4.23
N ASP A 293 12.25 -4.33 5.35
CA ASP A 293 13.07 -4.24 6.56
C ASP A 293 12.29 -4.82 7.75
N LEU A 294 12.74 -5.99 8.21
CA LEU A 294 12.11 -6.73 9.30
C LEU A 294 12.40 -6.13 10.68
N GLU A 295 13.39 -5.22 10.81
CA GLU A 295 13.59 -4.48 12.07
C GLU A 295 12.37 -3.61 12.38
N LYS A 296 11.62 -3.21 11.35
CA LYS A 296 10.38 -2.45 11.48
C LYS A 296 9.12 -3.31 11.54
N LEU A 297 9.26 -4.64 11.62
CA LEU A 297 8.11 -5.55 11.73
C LEU A 297 7.35 -5.26 13.03
N HIS A 298 8.04 -5.38 14.16
CA HIS A 298 7.49 -5.16 15.48
C HIS A 298 7.60 -3.68 15.87
N LEU A 299 6.47 -3.06 16.21
CA LEU A 299 6.43 -1.69 16.73
C LEU A 299 6.00 -1.75 18.19
N PHE A 300 6.83 -1.24 19.09
CA PHE A 300 6.53 -1.24 20.51
C PHE A 300 5.87 0.07 20.94
N PRO A 301 4.85 0.04 21.82
CA PRO A 301 4.23 1.27 22.33
C PRO A 301 5.19 2.20 23.11
N SER A 302 6.37 1.71 23.50
CA SER A 302 7.30 2.34 24.45
C SER A 302 8.05 3.59 23.96
N ASP A 303 7.83 4.05 22.73
CA ASP A 303 8.22 5.41 22.31
C ASP A 303 7.13 6.46 22.62
N ALA A 304 5.99 6.04 23.19
CA ALA A 304 4.96 6.94 23.69
C ALA A 304 5.35 7.52 25.06
N GLY A 305 6.27 8.50 25.03
CA GLY A 305 6.41 9.58 26.02
C GLY A 305 6.63 9.14 27.47
N VAL A 306 7.86 9.26 27.93
CA VAL A 306 8.13 9.56 29.34
C VAL A 306 7.37 10.86 29.69
N PRO A 307 6.44 10.89 30.66
CA PRO A 307 5.96 12.14 31.22
C PRO A 307 6.99 12.63 32.25
N LEU A 308 8.01 13.33 31.77
CA LEU A 308 8.91 14.18 32.56
C LEU A 308 8.97 15.47 31.73
N PHE A 309 8.32 16.59 32.08
CA PHE A 309 8.32 17.27 33.36
C PHE A 309 6.97 17.92 33.65
N SER A 310 6.38 17.61 34.80
CA SER A 310 5.65 18.60 35.58
C SER A 310 6.31 18.65 36.94
N ALA A 311 7.36 19.46 37.06
CA ALA A 311 7.91 19.88 38.33
C ALA A 311 7.80 21.41 38.36
N THR A 312 6.64 21.85 38.86
CA THR A 312 6.50 22.97 39.80
C THR A 312 7.34 24.22 39.54
N LEU A 313 6.63 25.29 39.17
CA LEU A 313 6.98 26.68 39.47
C LEU A 313 7.49 26.80 40.91
N LEU A 314 8.81 26.92 41.09
CA LEU A 314 9.40 27.50 42.29
C LEU A 314 9.79 28.93 41.96
N ALA A 315 8.89 29.85 42.27
CA ALA A 315 9.23 31.26 42.40
C ALA A 315 10.09 31.43 43.67
N PRO A 316 11.27 32.08 43.60
CA PRO A 316 11.90 32.62 44.80
C PRO A 316 11.41 34.06 45.00
N LEU A 317 10.64 34.26 46.05
CA LEU A 317 10.36 35.57 46.61
C LEU A 317 11.48 35.96 47.58
N LEU A 318 11.99 37.18 47.39
CA LEU A 318 12.74 38.04 48.32
C LEU A 318 14.22 37.65 48.51
N SER A 319 15.19 38.54 48.33
CA SER A 319 15.36 39.75 49.15
C SER A 319 16.33 40.72 48.48
N GLY A 320 16.04 42.03 48.55
CA GLY A 320 16.91 43.09 48.06
C GLY A 320 18.18 43.28 48.88
N LEU A 321 19.20 43.84 48.22
CA LEU A 321 20.20 44.79 48.73
C LEU A 321 21.17 45.10 47.57
N PHE A 322 20.80 46.09 46.75
CA PHE A 322 21.75 46.79 45.89
C PHE A 322 22.55 47.72 46.80
N VAL A 323 23.77 47.31 47.18
CA VAL A 323 24.76 48.22 47.76
C VAL A 323 25.73 48.61 46.65
N LEU A 324 25.72 49.90 46.36
CA LEU A 324 26.69 50.61 45.53
C LEU A 324 28.12 50.28 45.96
N TRP A 325 28.98 49.95 44.99
CA TRP A 325 30.31 50.55 44.96
C TRP A 325 30.92 50.53 43.56
N LEU A 326 31.23 51.74 43.07
CA LEU A 326 32.16 51.99 41.99
C LEU A 326 33.54 51.44 42.38
N CYS A 327 34.32 50.97 41.40
CA CYS A 327 35.70 51.40 41.20
C CYS A 327 36.30 50.76 39.94
N THR A 328 36.53 51.63 38.96
CA THR A 328 37.70 51.68 38.06
C THR A 328 38.89 50.80 38.42
N GLN A 329 39.31 49.93 37.50
CA GLN A 329 40.55 50.03 36.70
C GLN A 329 40.52 49.00 35.57
#